data_AF-A0A150G4L9-F1
#
_entry.id   AF-A0A150G4L9-F1
#
_cell.length_a   1.000
_cell.length_b   1.000
_cell.length_c   1.000
_cell.angle_alpha   90.00
_cell.angle_beta   90.00
_cell.angle_gamma   90.00
#
_symmetry.space_group_name_H-M   'P 1'
#
loop_
_entity.id
_entity.type
_entity.pdbx_description
1 polymer ?
#
loop_
_entity_poly.entity_id
_entity_poly.type
_entity_poly.pdbx_seq_one_letter_code
_entity_poly.pdbx_strand_id
1 'polypeptide(L)'
;MAVRGTATGAAAGGPAGARSLKAAAGTGGVKGGATAKSTATAKGSAASGAKGTKKAAAPETARSAGARAAATAEAEAEAGPDPAEEAARRAELEAKAAAEMEALRAAAWRAQLEAERRREAERRKAREEEAARRKEEASLRKALLEAAYDGDDDGLRAGLQRAAAAGLLGPDPAETADGHGNTLLSEAAAGGSASTVQMLLKLGVDPNSRGEFGRTPLWRAAFLGKAEVVPLLLEGGADPRIGNEGGELPVHVAPPELKETLGAWDTAATDRMAAQIEARRAERAGAAAAQRQAAVRGAEEGVSGAEASHERAQSQLKCARMELEKRIHEYDICVEERKPEGLTQVALDQVHAAEAVVAEARAHAAEAAEALDAARLALRRQQQEAAAAGDGEDGEAPPPGVPVAIKALHDVLVRDVGGLIAASGRWPLVLDSSGQASVFLRYQDTNYVNALSSAHMAPPRLRRSLLGGLRYGKPLVLDLQDCDLWPEMPAAFDRVQPGLLAALLDRSLLSGERYTSLIRPEEDGDEYEPSRFSEGRLRAFSFVVLCSAARPNPALLEAMYVLRVVLSG
;
A
#
# COMPACT_ATOMS: atom_id res chain seq x y z
N MET A 1 22.00 -4.52 63.34
CA MET A 1 20.96 -5.52 63.02
C MET A 1 21.19 -6.00 61.59
N ALA A 2 21.40 -7.31 61.41
CA ALA A 2 21.35 -8.13 60.16
C ALA A 2 21.95 -7.52 58.86
N VAL A 3 23.13 -7.94 58.39
CA VAL A 3 23.48 -9.22 57.70
C VAL A 3 22.76 -9.42 56.36
N ARG A 4 23.51 -9.31 55.26
CA ARG A 4 23.65 -10.25 54.11
C ARG A 4 24.49 -9.50 53.04
N GLY A 5 25.63 -9.98 52.56
CA GLY A 5 26.08 -11.36 52.37
C GLY A 5 26.39 -11.52 50.88
N THR A 6 27.57 -11.05 50.48
CA THR A 6 28.15 -11.12 49.13
C THR A 6 28.71 -12.53 48.86
N ALA A 7 28.35 -13.13 47.72
CA ALA A 7 29.00 -14.30 47.13
C ALA A 7 29.57 -13.86 45.75
N THR A 8 30.89 -13.77 45.59
CA THR A 8 31.76 -14.72 44.85
C THR A 8 31.20 -15.10 43.47
N GLY A 9 31.79 -14.81 42.31
CA GLY A 9 33.19 -14.58 41.95
C GLY A 9 33.75 -15.80 41.20
N ALA A 10 34.05 -15.62 39.89
CA ALA A 10 34.91 -16.41 38.97
C ALA A 10 34.17 -16.80 37.66
N ALA A 11 34.41 -16.12 36.52
CA ALA A 11 35.52 -16.31 35.53
C ALA A 11 35.12 -17.33 34.42
N ALA A 12 35.35 -17.18 33.12
CA ALA A 12 36.09 -16.23 32.30
C ALA A 12 35.67 -16.36 30.80
N GLY A 13 36.00 -15.35 29.98
CA GLY A 13 36.42 -15.58 28.58
C GLY A 13 35.62 -14.88 27.47
N GLY A 14 36.05 -13.68 27.06
CA GLY A 14 35.78 -13.14 25.72
C GLY A 14 36.66 -13.81 24.64
N PRO A 15 36.38 -13.63 23.33
CA PRO A 15 36.85 -12.44 22.57
C PRO A 15 35.76 -11.84 21.65
N ALA A 16 35.64 -10.53 21.48
CA ALA A 16 36.41 -9.62 20.61
C ALA A 16 36.23 -9.84 19.09
N GLY A 17 35.83 -8.77 18.38
CA GLY A 17 36.23 -8.54 16.99
C GLY A 17 35.11 -8.38 15.96
N ALA A 18 34.40 -7.25 15.98
CA ALA A 18 33.68 -6.77 14.79
C ALA A 18 34.70 -6.35 13.73
N ARG A 19 34.66 -6.98 12.55
CA ARG A 19 35.42 -6.57 11.36
C ARG A 19 34.47 -6.34 10.19
N SER A 20 34.27 -5.06 9.89
CA SER A 20 33.75 -4.56 8.63
C SER A 20 34.75 -4.86 7.52
N LEU A 21 34.31 -5.52 6.45
CA LEU A 21 35.09 -5.71 5.23
C LEU A 21 34.59 -4.75 4.15
N LYS A 22 35.38 -3.68 3.94
CA LYS A 22 35.51 -2.95 2.68
C LYS A 22 36.37 -3.80 1.72
N ALA A 23 35.93 -3.95 0.47
CA ALA A 23 36.78 -4.27 -0.68
C ALA A 23 36.42 -3.24 -1.76
N ALA A 24 37.22 -2.18 -1.98
CA ALA A 24 38.56 -2.11 -2.59
C ALA A 24 38.53 -2.43 -4.09
N ALA A 25 38.57 -1.34 -4.86
CA ALA A 25 38.86 -1.30 -6.28
C ALA A 25 40.27 -1.82 -6.57
N GLY A 26 40.44 -2.45 -7.74
CA GLY A 26 41.72 -2.88 -8.29
C GLY A 26 41.69 -2.83 -9.81
N THR A 27 42.43 -1.86 -10.34
CA THR A 27 42.63 -1.48 -11.75
C THR A 27 43.65 -2.35 -12.49
N GLY A 28 43.51 -2.42 -13.81
CA GLY A 28 44.55 -2.82 -14.79
C GLY A 28 43.90 -3.45 -16.03
N GLY A 29 43.68 -2.74 -17.15
CA GLY A 29 44.67 -2.37 -18.17
C GLY A 29 44.80 -3.53 -19.19
N VAL A 30 44.45 -3.40 -20.47
CA VAL A 30 45.29 -2.78 -21.52
C VAL A 30 44.58 -2.83 -22.89
N LYS A 31 44.57 -1.65 -23.57
CA LYS A 31 44.66 -1.31 -25.01
C LYS A 31 43.71 -1.82 -26.12
N GLY A 32 43.39 -0.85 -26.97
CA GLY A 32 43.15 -0.97 -28.43
C GLY A 32 41.68 -1.05 -28.77
N GLY A 33 41.07 -0.21 -29.59
CA GLY A 33 41.58 0.55 -30.73
C GLY A 33 40.47 0.54 -31.78
N ALA A 34 39.86 1.70 -31.98
CA ALA A 34 39.16 2.23 -33.16
C ALA A 34 38.67 1.30 -34.32
N THR A 35 37.44 1.62 -34.73
CA THR A 35 36.94 1.80 -36.12
C THR A 35 36.67 0.59 -37.04
N ALA A 36 35.37 0.51 -37.38
CA ALA A 36 34.79 0.52 -38.72
C ALA A 36 34.81 -0.74 -39.63
N LYS A 37 33.61 -0.96 -40.18
CA LYS A 37 33.25 -1.44 -41.53
C LYS A 37 33.32 -2.94 -41.85
N SER A 38 32.20 -3.36 -42.46
CA SER A 38 32.03 -4.47 -43.42
C SER A 38 32.07 -5.85 -42.77
N THR A 39 31.40 -6.90 -43.22
CA THR A 39 30.85 -7.29 -44.53
C THR A 39 29.88 -8.45 -44.31
N ALA A 40 29.03 -8.68 -45.32
CA ALA A 40 28.24 -9.88 -45.56
C ALA A 40 28.97 -11.22 -45.32
N THR A 41 28.23 -12.28 -44.98
CA THR A 41 28.24 -13.51 -45.79
C THR A 41 27.05 -14.42 -45.49
N ALA A 42 26.39 -14.81 -46.57
CA ALA A 42 25.43 -15.87 -46.69
C ALA A 42 26.13 -17.22 -46.97
N LYS A 43 25.44 -18.33 -46.68
CA LYS A 43 25.33 -19.58 -47.48
C LYS A 43 24.55 -20.58 -46.62
N GLY A 44 23.43 -21.13 -47.06
CA GLY A 44 23.24 -22.07 -48.18
C GLY A 44 22.62 -23.33 -47.54
N SER A 45 21.77 -24.15 -48.16
CA SER A 45 21.52 -24.46 -49.56
C SER A 45 20.19 -25.23 -49.64
N ALA A 46 19.53 -25.14 -50.79
CA ALA A 46 18.40 -25.98 -51.20
C ALA A 46 18.82 -26.87 -52.39
N ALA A 47 18.04 -27.94 -52.61
CA ALA A 47 17.84 -28.79 -53.82
C ALA A 47 17.93 -30.28 -53.43
N SER A 48 17.15 -31.24 -53.93
CA SER A 48 16.38 -31.47 -55.17
C SER A 48 15.34 -32.58 -54.84
N GLY A 49 14.27 -32.94 -55.56
CA GLY A 49 13.84 -32.81 -56.95
C GLY A 49 13.41 -34.19 -57.46
N ALA A 50 12.16 -34.37 -57.95
CA ALA A 50 11.80 -35.36 -58.99
C ALA A 50 10.30 -35.26 -59.39
N LYS A 51 10.07 -35.27 -60.71
CA LYS A 51 8.79 -35.30 -61.44
C LYS A 51 8.32 -36.74 -61.70
N GLY A 52 7.01 -36.93 -61.95
CA GLY A 52 6.49 -38.10 -62.69
C GLY A 52 4.98 -38.05 -62.90
N THR A 53 4.52 -38.11 -64.14
CA THR A 53 3.11 -38.10 -64.58
C THR A 53 2.65 -39.50 -65.05
N LYS A 54 1.31 -39.67 -65.14
CA LYS A 54 0.50 -40.53 -66.06
C LYS A 54 -0.31 -41.72 -65.48
N LYS A 55 -1.64 -41.55 -65.60
CA LYS A 55 -2.61 -42.30 -66.47
C LYS A 55 -3.26 -43.62 -65.98
N ALA A 56 -4.60 -43.54 -65.87
CA ALA A 56 -5.70 -44.46 -66.21
C ALA A 56 -5.69 -45.94 -65.77
N ALA A 57 -6.82 -46.40 -65.22
CA ALA A 57 -7.74 -47.36 -65.88
C ALA A 57 -8.89 -47.77 -64.92
N ALA A 58 -10.13 -47.74 -65.44
CA ALA A 58 -11.22 -48.63 -65.03
C ALA A 58 -11.08 -49.95 -65.86
N PRO A 59 -11.75 -51.09 -65.55
CA PRO A 59 -13.21 -51.19 -65.67
C PRO A 59 -13.94 -52.15 -64.70
N GLU A 60 -15.26 -51.91 -64.64
CA GLU A 60 -16.43 -52.82 -64.60
C GLU A 60 -16.30 -54.29 -64.15
N THR A 61 -17.28 -54.76 -63.37
CA THR A 61 -18.25 -55.77 -63.86
C THR A 61 -19.49 -55.88 -62.96
N ALA A 62 -20.62 -56.09 -63.62
CA ALA A 62 -21.99 -56.13 -63.11
C ALA A 62 -22.44 -57.52 -62.60
N ARG A 63 -23.56 -57.56 -61.86
CA ARG A 63 -24.68 -58.56 -61.85
C ARG A 63 -25.54 -58.32 -60.59
N SER A 64 -26.75 -57.74 -60.66
CA SER A 64 -28.07 -58.21 -61.15
C SER A 64 -28.91 -59.01 -60.12
N ALA A 65 -30.22 -58.71 -60.12
CA ALA A 65 -31.37 -59.34 -59.44
C ALA A 65 -31.62 -58.89 -57.99
N GLY A 66 -32.82 -58.54 -57.52
CA GLY A 66 -34.17 -58.53 -58.09
C GLY A 66 -35.20 -58.52 -56.94
N ALA A 67 -36.17 -57.60 -57.00
CA ALA A 67 -37.48 -57.56 -56.34
C ALA A 67 -37.62 -57.78 -54.81
N ARG A 68 -38.13 -56.73 -54.11
CA ARG A 68 -39.46 -56.73 -53.47
C ARG A 68 -39.76 -55.38 -52.82
N ALA A 69 -40.97 -54.89 -53.06
CA ALA A 69 -41.58 -53.76 -52.38
C ALA A 69 -42.07 -54.17 -50.98
N ALA A 70 -41.94 -53.27 -50.00
CA ALA A 70 -42.88 -53.11 -48.90
C ALA A 70 -42.60 -51.78 -48.19
N ALA A 71 -43.54 -50.85 -48.28
CA ALA A 71 -43.59 -49.65 -47.48
C ALA A 71 -43.77 -50.01 -45.99
N THR A 72 -43.03 -49.35 -45.11
CA THR A 72 -43.46 -49.03 -43.74
C THR A 72 -42.87 -47.68 -43.35
N ALA A 73 -43.72 -46.88 -42.72
CA ALA A 73 -43.50 -45.50 -42.32
C ALA A 73 -42.67 -45.42 -41.03
N GLU A 74 -42.33 -44.18 -40.67
CA GLU A 74 -41.97 -43.69 -39.33
C GLU A 74 -40.54 -43.96 -38.82
N ALA A 75 -39.66 -42.99 -39.07
CA ALA A 75 -38.94 -42.26 -38.02
C ALA A 75 -38.03 -41.22 -38.69
N GLU A 76 -38.48 -39.97 -38.76
CA GLU A 76 -37.60 -38.82 -39.03
C GLU A 76 -36.60 -38.73 -37.87
N ALA A 77 -35.42 -39.30 -38.08
CA ALA A 77 -34.26 -38.98 -37.27
C ALA A 77 -33.85 -37.55 -37.63
N GLU A 78 -34.03 -36.61 -36.70
CA GLU A 78 -33.30 -35.34 -36.71
C GLU A 78 -31.80 -35.67 -36.80
N ALA A 79 -31.26 -35.59 -38.02
CA ALA A 79 -29.83 -35.63 -38.24
C ALA A 79 -29.26 -34.36 -37.59
N GLY A 80 -28.62 -34.52 -36.43
CA GLY A 80 -27.81 -33.47 -35.84
C GLY A 80 -26.81 -32.93 -36.87
N PRO A 81 -26.42 -31.64 -36.76
CA PRO A 81 -25.57 -30.99 -37.76
C PRO A 81 -24.28 -31.79 -38.02
N ASP A 82 -23.81 -31.77 -39.26
CA ASP A 82 -22.62 -32.52 -39.69
C ASP A 82 -21.41 -32.17 -38.79
N PRO A 83 -20.69 -33.15 -38.21
CA PRO A 83 -19.52 -32.90 -37.37
C PRO A 83 -18.43 -32.05 -38.06
N ALA A 84 -18.35 -32.05 -39.39
CA ALA A 84 -17.47 -31.16 -40.14
C ALA A 84 -17.95 -29.69 -40.11
N GLU A 85 -19.26 -29.45 -40.17
CA GLU A 85 -19.85 -28.11 -40.02
C GLU A 85 -19.76 -27.60 -38.59
N GLU A 86 -19.93 -28.46 -37.58
CA GLU A 86 -19.71 -28.08 -36.17
C GLU A 86 -18.24 -27.72 -35.90
N ALA A 87 -17.30 -28.48 -36.45
CA ALA A 87 -15.86 -28.17 -36.33
C ALA A 87 -15.51 -26.85 -37.03
N ALA A 88 -16.08 -26.57 -38.20
CA ALA A 88 -15.90 -25.31 -38.91
C ALA A 88 -16.49 -24.12 -38.12
N ARG A 89 -17.69 -24.27 -37.53
CA ARG A 89 -18.31 -23.26 -36.65
C ARG A 89 -17.48 -23.02 -35.39
N ARG A 90 -16.93 -24.07 -34.76
CA ARG A 90 -16.01 -23.94 -33.61
C ARG A 90 -14.73 -23.21 -34.00
N ALA A 91 -14.11 -23.56 -35.13
CA ALA A 91 -12.91 -22.88 -35.62
C ALA A 91 -13.18 -21.39 -35.96
N GLU A 92 -14.36 -21.07 -36.51
CA GLU A 92 -14.75 -19.68 -36.78
C GLU A 92 -15.00 -18.90 -35.47
N LEU A 93 -15.63 -19.52 -34.48
CA LEU A 93 -15.81 -18.93 -33.14
C LEU A 93 -14.48 -18.72 -32.42
N GLU A 94 -13.56 -19.69 -32.50
CA GLU A 94 -12.21 -19.58 -31.95
C GLU A 94 -11.41 -18.48 -32.65
N ALA A 95 -11.50 -18.35 -33.97
CA ALA A 95 -10.85 -17.28 -34.73
C ALA A 95 -11.42 -15.89 -34.37
N LYS A 96 -12.74 -15.78 -34.21
CA LYS A 96 -13.41 -14.56 -33.73
C LYS A 96 -12.97 -14.20 -32.31
N ALA A 97 -12.96 -15.18 -31.40
CA ALA A 97 -12.49 -14.98 -30.03
C ALA A 97 -11.00 -14.59 -29.97
N ALA A 98 -10.16 -15.15 -30.84
CA ALA A 98 -8.75 -14.79 -30.93
C ALA A 98 -8.55 -13.35 -31.43
N ALA A 99 -9.31 -12.93 -32.45
CA ALA A 99 -9.28 -11.56 -32.97
C ALA A 99 -9.80 -10.55 -31.93
N GLU A 100 -10.86 -10.89 -31.17
CA GLU A 100 -11.36 -10.09 -30.06
C GLU A 100 -10.32 -9.96 -28.95
N MET A 101 -9.64 -11.05 -28.59
CA MET A 101 -8.55 -11.03 -27.61
C MET A 101 -7.36 -10.18 -28.05
N GLU A 102 -7.00 -10.21 -29.34
CA GLU A 102 -5.94 -9.35 -29.89
C GLU A 102 -6.37 -7.88 -29.89
N ALA A 103 -7.63 -7.59 -30.24
CA ALA A 103 -8.19 -6.24 -30.17
C ALA A 103 -8.22 -5.70 -28.72
N LEU A 104 -8.58 -6.54 -27.74
CA LEU A 104 -8.54 -6.21 -26.31
C LEU A 104 -7.11 -5.95 -25.82
N ARG A 105 -6.14 -6.77 -26.23
CA ARG A 105 -4.71 -6.56 -25.93
C ARG A 105 -4.19 -5.24 -26.52
N ALA A 106 -4.53 -4.96 -27.77
CA ALA A 106 -4.15 -3.71 -28.44
C ALA A 106 -4.85 -2.47 -27.83
N ALA A 107 -6.08 -2.62 -27.34
CA ALA A 107 -6.78 -1.59 -26.58
C ALA A 107 -6.13 -1.37 -25.20
N ALA A 108 -5.76 -2.44 -24.49
CA ALA A 108 -5.08 -2.37 -23.21
C ALA A 108 -3.70 -1.68 -23.31
N TRP A 109 -2.90 -2.01 -24.35
CA TRP A 109 -1.63 -1.32 -24.61
C TRP A 109 -1.80 0.18 -24.88
N ARG A 110 -2.79 0.55 -25.70
CA ARG A 110 -3.09 1.97 -25.98
C ARG A 110 -3.54 2.70 -24.73
N ALA A 111 -4.39 2.08 -23.92
CA ALA A 111 -4.84 2.64 -22.65
C ALA A 111 -3.68 2.82 -21.65
N GLN A 112 -2.72 1.89 -21.61
CA GLN A 112 -1.50 2.03 -20.81
C GLN A 112 -0.66 3.23 -21.25
N LEU A 113 -0.43 3.39 -22.56
CA LEU A 113 0.33 4.52 -23.11
C LEU A 113 -0.37 5.87 -22.86
N GLU A 114 -1.69 5.92 -22.98
CA GLU A 114 -2.48 7.11 -22.64
C GLU A 114 -2.41 7.43 -21.15
N ALA A 115 -2.47 6.42 -20.28
CA ALA A 115 -2.32 6.59 -18.84
C ALA A 115 -0.92 7.11 -18.47
N GLU A 116 0.14 6.62 -19.12
CA GLU A 116 1.50 7.13 -18.94
C GLU A 116 1.61 8.61 -19.35
N ARG A 117 1.08 8.97 -20.53
CA ARG A 117 1.06 10.37 -21.01
C ARG A 117 0.24 11.29 -20.10
N ARG A 118 -0.87 10.81 -19.53
CA ARG A 118 -1.64 11.53 -18.51
C ARG A 118 -0.83 11.77 -17.25
N ARG A 119 -0.15 10.74 -16.74
CA ARG A 119 0.75 10.86 -15.57
C ARG A 119 1.90 11.84 -15.83
N GLU A 120 2.51 11.81 -17.01
CA GLU A 120 3.56 12.78 -17.39
C GLU A 120 3.02 14.21 -17.49
N ALA A 121 1.84 14.39 -18.08
CA ALA A 121 1.17 15.69 -18.17
C ALA A 121 0.80 16.24 -16.78
N GLU A 122 0.30 15.40 -15.89
CA GLU A 122 0.02 15.74 -14.49
C GLU A 122 1.31 16.13 -13.75
N ARG A 123 2.40 15.39 -13.94
CA ARG A 123 3.72 15.75 -13.36
C ARG A 123 4.25 17.07 -13.90
N ARG A 124 4.07 17.36 -15.20
CA ARG A 124 4.47 18.64 -15.78
C ARG A 124 3.64 19.78 -15.21
N LYS A 125 2.32 19.60 -15.15
CA LYS A 125 1.39 20.58 -14.57
C LYS A 125 1.71 20.86 -13.10
N ALA A 126 1.96 19.82 -12.31
CA ALA A 126 2.36 19.96 -10.91
C ALA A 126 3.68 20.75 -10.74
N ARG A 127 4.69 20.49 -11.60
CA ARG A 127 5.95 21.26 -11.61
C ARG A 127 5.73 22.72 -12.00
N GLU A 128 4.87 22.98 -12.97
CA GLU A 128 4.52 24.35 -13.39
C GLU A 128 3.77 25.11 -12.29
N GLU A 129 2.81 24.46 -11.62
CA GLU A 129 2.08 25.01 -10.48
C GLU A 129 3.01 25.26 -9.28
N GLU A 130 3.91 24.33 -8.96
CA GLU A 130 4.90 24.52 -7.90
C GLU A 130 5.89 25.65 -8.23
N ALA A 131 6.36 25.73 -9.47
CA ALA A 131 7.24 26.81 -9.92
C ALA A 131 6.53 28.17 -9.89
N ALA A 132 5.26 28.22 -10.29
CA ALA A 132 4.43 29.42 -10.20
C ALA A 132 4.22 29.83 -8.73
N ARG A 133 3.93 28.88 -7.84
CA ARG A 133 3.78 29.10 -6.40
C ARG A 133 5.08 29.64 -5.78
N ARG A 134 6.23 29.02 -6.06
CA ARG A 134 7.55 29.49 -5.59
C ARG A 134 7.88 30.89 -6.12
N LYS A 135 7.51 31.19 -7.36
CA LYS A 135 7.70 32.52 -7.95
C LYS A 135 6.81 33.56 -7.28
N GLU A 136 5.55 33.23 -7.01
CA GLU A 136 4.63 34.11 -6.29
C GLU A 136 5.09 34.34 -4.85
N GLU A 137 5.50 33.28 -4.14
CA GLU A 137 6.08 33.36 -2.81
C GLU A 137 7.31 34.28 -2.79
N ALA A 138 8.27 34.08 -3.69
CA ALA A 138 9.46 34.92 -3.80
C ALA A 138 9.10 36.38 -4.15
N SER A 139 8.13 36.59 -5.05
CA SER A 139 7.65 37.93 -5.41
C SER A 139 7.00 38.63 -4.22
N LEU A 140 6.18 37.92 -3.45
CA LEU A 140 5.47 38.46 -2.30
C LEU A 140 6.44 38.75 -1.16
N ARG A 141 7.37 37.84 -0.87
CA ARG A 141 8.44 38.00 0.11
C ARG A 141 9.26 39.26 -0.20
N LYS A 142 9.68 39.40 -1.45
CA LYS A 142 10.41 40.58 -1.92
C LYS A 142 9.59 41.86 -1.73
N ALA A 143 8.33 41.86 -2.17
CA ALA A 143 7.46 43.03 -2.06
C ALA A 143 7.22 43.46 -0.59
N LEU A 144 7.08 42.50 0.32
CA LEU A 144 6.95 42.78 1.75
C LEU A 144 8.21 43.42 2.34
N LEU A 145 9.39 42.90 1.98
CA LEU A 145 10.67 43.45 2.44
C LEU A 145 10.90 44.87 1.90
N GLU A 146 10.59 45.11 0.62
CA GLU A 146 10.66 46.44 0.02
C GLU A 146 9.66 47.41 0.68
N ALA A 147 8.41 47.00 0.87
CA ALA A 147 7.40 47.81 1.56
C ALA A 147 7.81 48.14 3.01
N ALA A 148 8.43 47.18 3.72
CA ALA A 148 8.94 47.40 5.06
C ALA A 148 10.07 48.43 5.07
N TYR A 149 11.01 48.35 4.12
CA TYR A 149 12.11 49.30 3.99
C TYR A 149 11.63 50.72 3.60
N ASP A 150 10.70 50.81 2.64
CA ASP A 150 10.17 52.09 2.14
C ASP A 150 9.18 52.75 3.12
N GLY A 151 8.66 52.00 4.10
CA GLY A 151 7.67 52.47 5.06
C GLY A 151 6.24 52.49 4.53
N ASP A 152 5.92 51.67 3.52
CA ASP A 152 4.57 51.53 2.96
C ASP A 152 3.71 50.60 3.84
N ASP A 153 3.09 51.18 4.87
CA ASP A 153 2.24 50.46 5.82
C ASP A 153 1.02 49.79 5.16
N ASP A 154 0.46 50.41 4.11
CA ASP A 154 -0.72 49.90 3.41
C ASP A 154 -0.35 48.71 2.50
N GLY A 155 0.75 48.85 1.74
CA GLY A 155 1.32 47.76 0.96
C GLY A 155 1.74 46.57 1.83
N LEU A 156 2.33 46.85 3.00
CA LEU A 156 2.74 45.83 3.96
C LEU A 156 1.51 45.08 4.54
N ARG A 157 0.45 45.79 4.95
CA ARG A 157 -0.80 45.16 5.43
C ARG A 157 -1.45 44.30 4.35
N ALA A 158 -1.57 44.82 3.14
CA ALA A 158 -2.16 44.09 2.02
C ALA A 158 -1.34 42.84 1.67
N GLY A 159 -0.01 42.96 1.67
CA GLY A 159 0.90 41.84 1.44
C GLY A 159 0.79 40.76 2.53
N LEU A 160 0.73 41.14 3.81
CA LEU A 160 0.61 40.20 4.92
C LEU A 160 -0.73 39.47 4.89
N GLN A 161 -1.82 40.18 4.59
CA GLN A 161 -3.14 39.56 4.41
C GLN A 161 -3.15 38.58 3.24
N ARG A 162 -2.55 38.94 2.10
CA ARG A 162 -2.42 38.04 0.95
C ARG A 162 -1.57 36.82 1.28
N ALA A 163 -0.46 36.99 2.01
CA ALA A 163 0.42 35.90 2.43
C ALA A 163 -0.31 34.90 3.34
N ALA A 164 -1.10 35.41 4.29
CA ALA A 164 -1.90 34.60 5.19
C ALA A 164 -3.04 33.86 4.44
N ALA A 165 -3.76 34.54 3.56
CA ALA A 165 -4.85 33.94 2.79
C ALA A 165 -4.36 32.86 1.79
N ALA A 166 -3.18 33.05 1.21
CA ALA A 166 -2.61 32.13 0.23
C ALA A 166 -1.72 31.03 0.85
N GLY A 167 -1.38 31.12 2.14
CA GLY A 167 -0.49 30.16 2.83
C GLY A 167 0.90 30.08 2.20
N LEU A 168 1.46 31.21 1.77
CA LEU A 168 2.73 31.27 1.02
C LEU A 168 3.97 31.49 1.90
N LEU A 169 3.88 32.18 3.05
CA LEU A 169 5.04 32.62 3.83
C LEU A 169 5.11 32.02 5.26
N GLY A 170 4.64 30.78 5.40
CA GLY A 170 4.63 30.09 6.68
C GLY A 170 3.53 30.56 7.65
N PRO A 171 3.55 30.09 8.91
CA PRO A 171 2.49 30.33 9.89
C PRO A 171 2.44 31.77 10.42
N ASP A 172 3.55 32.51 10.36
CA ASP A 172 3.62 33.91 10.74
C ASP A 172 4.35 34.73 9.64
N PRO A 173 3.60 35.26 8.66
CA PRO A 173 4.18 36.04 7.56
C PRO A 173 4.95 37.28 8.00
N ALA A 174 4.72 37.78 9.23
CA ALA A 174 5.38 38.96 9.77
C ALA A 174 6.85 38.67 10.18
N GLU A 175 7.19 37.41 10.40
CA GLU A 175 8.55 36.93 10.69
C GLU A 175 9.33 36.55 9.41
N THR A 176 8.79 36.87 8.23
CA THR A 176 9.49 36.58 6.97
C THR A 176 10.82 37.33 6.94
N ALA A 177 11.88 36.61 6.58
CA ALA A 177 13.23 37.13 6.43
C ALA A 177 13.62 37.22 4.95
N ASP A 178 14.75 37.80 4.58
CA ASP A 178 15.34 37.66 3.24
C ASP A 178 16.32 36.46 3.19
N GLY A 179 17.05 36.29 2.08
CA GLY A 179 18.09 35.25 1.95
C GLY A 179 19.29 35.44 2.90
N HIS A 180 19.40 36.61 3.54
CA HIS A 180 20.43 36.97 4.50
C HIS A 180 19.94 36.91 5.95
N GLY A 181 18.69 36.47 6.19
CA GLY A 181 18.09 36.38 7.53
C GLY A 181 17.52 37.69 8.06
N ASN A 182 17.46 38.77 7.26
CA ASN A 182 16.90 40.04 7.68
C ASN A 182 15.37 40.00 7.63
N THR A 183 14.73 40.17 8.79
CA THR A 183 13.27 40.21 8.92
C THR A 183 12.65 41.51 8.39
N LEU A 184 11.33 41.54 8.23
CA LEU A 184 10.59 42.78 7.94
C LEU A 184 10.93 43.90 8.94
N LEU A 185 11.07 43.55 10.22
CA LEU A 185 11.43 44.52 11.26
C LEU A 185 12.85 45.04 11.10
N SER A 186 13.78 44.17 10.67
CA SER A 186 15.16 44.55 10.35
C SER A 186 15.23 45.53 9.16
N GLU A 187 14.43 45.30 8.11
CA GLU A 187 14.38 46.20 6.96
C GLU A 187 13.67 47.52 7.27
N ALA A 188 12.57 47.50 8.03
CA ALA A 188 11.91 48.72 8.51
C ALA A 188 12.81 49.57 9.41
N ALA A 189 13.61 48.91 10.26
CA ALA A 189 14.60 49.57 11.10
C ALA A 189 15.72 50.23 10.28
N ALA A 190 16.10 49.62 9.15
CA ALA A 190 17.09 50.18 8.24
C ALA A 190 16.53 51.34 7.40
N GLY A 191 15.27 51.24 6.95
CA GLY A 191 14.55 52.30 6.25
C GLY A 191 14.34 53.54 7.13
N GLY A 192 14.08 53.33 8.42
CA GLY A 192 13.81 54.39 9.38
C GLY A 192 12.33 54.73 9.55
N SER A 193 11.42 53.84 9.11
CA SER A 193 9.98 54.08 9.21
C SER A 193 9.46 53.75 10.61
N ALA A 194 9.20 54.79 11.42
CA ALA A 194 8.68 54.66 12.76
C ALA A 194 7.28 54.00 12.81
N SER A 195 6.40 54.33 11.86
CA SER A 195 5.03 53.77 11.81
C SER A 195 5.05 52.27 11.52
N THR A 196 5.87 51.85 10.55
CA THR A 196 6.04 50.46 10.15
C THR A 196 6.64 49.62 11.27
N VAL A 197 7.66 50.15 11.98
CA VAL A 197 8.26 49.50 13.15
C VAL A 197 7.22 49.30 14.26
N GLN A 198 6.41 50.31 14.59
CA GLN A 198 5.34 50.15 15.58
C GLN A 198 4.30 49.11 15.15
N MET A 199 3.94 49.06 13.87
CA MET A 199 3.00 48.08 13.35
C MET A 199 3.56 46.66 13.52
N LEU A 200 4.80 46.41 13.09
CA LEU A 200 5.44 45.10 13.18
C LEU A 200 5.64 44.63 14.64
N LEU A 201 6.01 45.53 15.55
CA LEU A 201 6.11 45.23 16.99
C LEU A 201 4.75 44.86 17.60
N LYS A 202 3.66 45.53 17.17
CA LYS A 202 2.29 45.17 17.60
C LYS A 202 1.85 43.79 17.09
N LEU A 203 2.37 43.34 15.96
CA LEU A 203 2.14 41.98 15.45
C LEU A 203 2.93 40.91 16.23
N GLY A 204 3.81 41.32 17.15
CA GLY A 204 4.55 40.40 18.03
C GLY A 204 5.75 39.75 17.36
N VAL A 205 6.32 40.43 16.35
CA VAL A 205 7.58 40.07 15.67
C VAL A 205 8.75 40.13 16.64
N ASP A 206 9.75 39.27 16.49
CA ASP A 206 10.97 39.26 17.30
C ASP A 206 11.81 40.53 17.14
N PRO A 207 11.87 41.42 18.16
CA PRO A 207 12.72 42.62 18.09
C PRO A 207 14.22 42.29 18.09
N ASN A 208 14.60 41.07 18.47
CA ASN A 208 15.99 40.63 18.61
C ASN A 208 16.41 39.62 17.52
N SER A 209 15.63 39.52 16.43
CA SER A 209 15.97 38.66 15.28
C SER A 209 17.38 38.98 14.76
N ARG A 210 18.18 37.95 14.51
CA ARG A 210 19.55 38.11 14.02
C ARG A 210 19.58 37.85 12.51
N GLY A 211 19.81 38.91 11.75
CA GLY A 211 20.05 38.81 10.32
C GLY A 211 21.52 38.54 10.00
N GLU A 212 21.94 39.01 8.83
CA GLU A 212 23.30 38.81 8.33
C GLU A 212 24.34 39.36 9.32
N PHE A 213 25.42 38.61 9.52
CA PHE A 213 26.48 38.95 10.48
C PHE A 213 25.96 39.12 11.92
N GLY A 214 24.84 38.48 12.26
CA GLY A 214 24.23 38.54 13.58
C GLY A 214 23.67 39.92 13.95
N ARG A 215 23.41 40.79 12.98
CA ARG A 215 22.91 42.16 13.21
C ARG A 215 21.43 42.11 13.59
N THR A 216 21.07 42.83 14.66
CA THR A 216 19.68 43.01 15.10
C THR A 216 19.04 44.23 14.44
N PRO A 217 17.70 44.33 14.40
CA PRO A 217 17.00 45.55 13.98
C PRO A 217 17.52 46.80 14.70
N LEU A 218 17.77 46.71 16.01
CA LEU A 218 18.32 47.81 16.81
C LEU A 218 19.75 48.19 16.39
N TRP A 219 20.60 47.21 16.09
CA TRP A 219 21.95 47.47 15.58
C TRP A 219 21.90 48.22 14.24
N ARG A 220 21.02 47.81 13.31
CA ARG A 220 20.87 48.45 11.99
C ARG A 220 20.35 49.88 12.11
N ALA A 221 19.33 50.11 12.95
CA ALA A 221 18.81 51.46 13.21
C ALA A 221 19.89 52.38 13.82
N ALA A 222 20.69 51.85 14.76
CA ALA A 222 21.78 52.59 15.38
C ALA A 222 22.89 52.94 14.38
N PHE A 223 23.36 51.97 13.58
CA PHE A 223 24.39 52.17 12.54
C PHE A 223 23.96 53.18 11.48
N LEU A 224 22.68 53.19 11.09
CA LEU A 224 22.12 54.10 10.08
C LEU A 224 21.60 55.42 10.67
N GLY A 225 21.75 55.64 11.98
CA GLY A 225 21.39 56.90 12.65
C GLY A 225 19.88 57.20 12.69
N LYS A 226 19.02 56.17 12.70
CA LYS A 226 17.55 56.32 12.66
C LYS A 226 16.99 56.69 14.03
N ALA A 227 17.09 57.97 14.39
CA ALA A 227 16.84 58.44 15.75
C ALA A 227 15.40 58.23 16.25
N GLU A 228 14.41 58.27 15.38
CA GLU A 228 13.00 58.04 15.74
C GLU A 228 12.67 56.56 15.96
N VAL A 229 13.44 55.65 15.34
CA VAL A 229 13.19 54.20 15.40
C VAL A 229 13.85 53.56 16.62
N VAL A 230 15.02 54.03 17.05
CA VAL A 230 15.76 53.46 18.18
C VAL A 230 14.91 53.41 19.47
N PRO A 231 14.21 54.48 19.91
CA PRO A 231 13.34 54.43 21.07
C PRO A 231 12.19 53.42 20.91
N LEU A 232 11.59 53.34 19.72
CA LEU A 232 10.48 52.43 19.45
C LEU A 232 10.90 50.96 19.52
N LEU A 233 12.09 50.62 19.02
CA LEU A 233 12.64 49.27 19.15
C LEU A 233 12.93 48.93 20.61
N LEU A 234 13.50 49.86 21.39
CA LEU A 234 13.76 49.67 22.82
C LEU A 234 12.45 49.47 23.61
N GLU A 235 11.44 50.30 23.36
CA GLU A 235 10.08 50.16 23.93
C GLU A 235 9.39 48.86 23.47
N GLY A 236 9.76 48.36 22.29
CA GLY A 236 9.34 47.08 21.74
C GLY A 236 10.07 45.85 22.30
N GLY A 237 11.03 46.03 23.22
CA GLY A 237 11.78 44.94 23.84
C GLY A 237 13.07 44.54 23.09
N ALA A 238 13.59 45.40 22.20
CA ALA A 238 14.91 45.19 21.63
C ALA A 238 15.99 45.34 22.71
N ASP A 239 16.95 44.42 22.72
CA ASP A 239 18.01 44.40 23.72
C ASP A 239 19.27 45.13 23.21
N PRO A 240 19.64 46.28 23.80
CA PRO A 240 20.85 47.03 23.41
C PRO A 240 22.15 46.29 23.74
N ARG A 241 22.09 45.18 24.49
CA ARG A 241 23.24 44.33 24.84
C ARG A 241 23.54 43.27 23.77
N ILE A 242 22.69 43.11 22.77
CA ILE A 242 22.91 42.15 21.68
C ILE A 242 23.77 42.78 20.60
N GLY A 243 25.01 42.30 20.49
CA GLY A 243 25.94 42.69 19.44
C GLY A 243 25.83 41.85 18.17
N ASN A 244 26.47 42.35 17.11
CA ASN A 244 26.70 41.59 15.89
C ASN A 244 27.67 40.41 16.13
N GLU A 245 27.98 39.60 15.11
CA GLU A 245 28.96 38.50 15.20
C GLU A 245 30.36 38.97 15.60
N GLY A 246 30.73 40.22 15.32
CA GLY A 246 31.97 40.85 15.75
C GLY A 246 31.96 41.34 17.20
N GLY A 247 30.85 41.18 17.93
CA GLY A 247 30.67 41.67 19.30
C GLY A 247 30.42 43.17 19.41
N GLU A 248 30.19 43.87 18.29
CA GLU A 248 29.88 45.30 18.32
C GLU A 248 28.41 45.51 18.72
N LEU A 249 28.23 46.21 19.84
CA LEU A 249 26.91 46.62 20.34
C LEU A 249 26.35 47.79 19.52
N PRO A 250 25.02 47.99 19.48
CA PRO A 250 24.38 49.14 18.85
C PRO A 250 24.99 50.48 19.30
N VAL A 251 25.36 50.62 20.57
CA VAL A 251 25.98 51.84 21.12
C VAL A 251 27.37 52.14 20.55
N HIS A 252 28.12 51.13 20.09
CA HIS A 252 29.45 51.33 19.52
C HIS A 252 29.37 52.01 18.15
N VAL A 253 28.36 51.63 17.35
CA VAL A 253 28.16 52.05 15.96
C VAL A 253 27.23 53.25 15.81
N ALA A 254 26.50 53.63 16.85
CA ALA A 254 25.57 54.76 16.85
C ALA A 254 26.26 56.13 16.70
N PRO A 255 25.60 57.15 16.13
CA PRO A 255 26.04 58.54 16.21
C PRO A 255 25.97 59.08 17.65
N PRO A 256 26.71 60.15 18.02
CA PRO A 256 26.82 60.66 19.39
C PRO A 256 25.49 60.88 20.10
N GLU A 257 24.50 61.40 19.38
CA GLU A 257 23.16 61.71 19.90
C GLU A 257 22.41 60.43 20.32
N LEU A 258 22.64 59.31 19.63
CA LEU A 258 22.04 58.02 19.94
C LEU A 258 22.84 57.18 20.92
N LYS A 259 24.14 57.48 21.10
CA LYS A 259 24.93 56.82 22.15
C LYS A 259 24.41 57.17 23.54
N GLU A 260 23.99 58.41 23.73
CA GLU A 260 23.39 58.86 24.99
C GLU A 260 22.06 58.15 25.26
N THR A 261 21.17 58.06 24.26
CA THR A 261 19.88 57.39 24.42
C THR A 261 20.01 55.88 24.67
N LEU A 262 20.91 55.21 23.95
CA LEU A 262 21.21 53.79 24.15
C LEU A 262 21.91 53.53 25.49
N GLY A 263 22.80 54.43 25.92
CA GLY A 263 23.52 54.31 27.19
C GLY A 263 22.67 54.63 28.41
N ALA A 264 21.66 55.48 28.29
CA ALA A 264 20.74 55.85 29.36
C ALA A 264 19.54 54.90 29.52
N TRP A 265 19.40 53.89 28.65
CA TRP A 265 18.25 52.97 28.67
C TRP A 265 18.24 52.05 29.90
N ASP A 266 17.06 51.88 30.51
CA ASP A 266 16.86 50.95 31.63
C ASP A 266 16.88 49.50 31.13
N THR A 267 18.02 48.84 31.27
CA THR A 267 18.16 47.41 30.93
C THR A 267 17.20 46.50 31.72
N ALA A 268 16.75 46.90 32.91
CA ALA A 268 15.72 46.14 33.64
C ALA A 268 14.34 46.23 32.97
N ALA A 269 14.06 47.29 32.20
CA ALA A 269 12.87 47.38 31.37
C ALA A 269 12.92 46.36 30.22
N THR A 270 14.07 46.21 29.57
CA THR A 270 14.30 45.18 28.55
C THR A 270 14.08 43.78 29.12
N ASP A 271 14.61 43.48 30.31
CA ASP A 271 14.42 42.16 30.93
C ASP A 271 12.93 41.87 31.24
N ARG A 272 12.16 42.88 31.69
CA ARG A 272 10.70 42.76 31.89
C ARG A 272 9.96 42.50 30.58
N MET A 273 10.33 43.19 29.50
CA MET A 273 9.72 43.03 28.18
C MET A 273 10.07 41.68 27.56
N ALA A 274 11.32 41.22 27.69
CA ALA A 274 11.76 39.91 27.23
C ALA A 274 10.93 38.80 27.88
N ALA A 275 10.73 38.85 29.20
CA ALA A 275 9.87 37.90 29.91
C ALA A 275 8.41 37.92 29.42
N GLN A 276 7.86 39.10 29.07
CA GLN A 276 6.52 39.22 28.50
C GLN A 276 6.42 38.65 27.08
N ILE A 277 7.43 38.88 26.23
CA ILE A 277 7.50 38.35 24.87
C ILE A 277 7.60 36.83 24.91
N GLU A 278 8.47 36.28 25.77
CA GLU A 278 8.61 34.83 25.98
C GLU A 278 7.30 34.21 26.49
N ALA A 279 6.63 34.84 27.46
CA ALA A 279 5.34 34.36 27.96
C ALA A 279 4.27 34.32 26.85
N ARG A 280 4.18 35.37 26.01
CA ARG A 280 3.26 35.40 24.86
C ARG A 280 3.62 34.36 23.79
N ARG A 281 4.92 34.12 23.55
CA ARG A 281 5.38 33.06 22.63
C ARG A 281 5.02 31.68 23.18
N ALA A 282 5.21 31.44 24.48
CA ALA A 282 4.85 30.20 25.14
C ALA A 282 3.33 29.95 25.08
N GLU A 283 2.51 31.00 25.27
CA GLU A 283 1.05 30.91 25.13
C GLU A 283 0.63 30.58 23.69
N ARG A 284 1.18 31.29 22.68
CA ARG A 284 0.93 30.99 21.26
C ARG A 284 1.37 29.57 20.89
N ALA A 285 2.54 29.14 21.37
CA ALA A 285 3.06 27.79 21.15
C ALA A 285 2.18 26.74 21.83
N GLY A 286 1.71 27.00 23.05
CA GLY A 286 0.76 26.16 23.79
C GLY A 286 -0.59 26.04 23.08
N ALA A 287 -1.15 27.15 22.60
CA ALA A 287 -2.39 27.17 21.83
C ALA A 287 -2.24 26.40 20.50
N ALA A 288 -1.14 26.62 19.77
CA ALA A 288 -0.86 25.89 18.53
C ALA A 288 -0.64 24.39 18.79
N ALA A 289 0.04 24.02 19.88
CA ALA A 289 0.20 22.62 20.29
C ALA A 289 -1.13 21.98 20.68
N ALA A 290 -1.99 22.68 21.42
CA ALA A 290 -3.33 22.22 21.77
C ALA A 290 -4.20 22.03 20.52
N GLN A 291 -4.13 22.94 19.55
CA GLN A 291 -4.82 22.82 18.27
C GLN A 291 -4.34 21.61 17.48
N ARG A 292 -3.01 21.38 17.39
CA ARG A 292 -2.45 20.18 16.75
C ARG A 292 -2.89 18.90 17.45
N GLN A 293 -2.86 18.86 18.78
CA GLN A 293 -3.35 17.71 19.55
C GLN A 293 -4.84 17.46 19.33
N ALA A 294 -5.65 18.51 19.25
CA ALA A 294 -7.09 18.39 18.93
C ALA A 294 -7.30 17.86 17.51
N ALA A 295 -6.50 18.28 16.53
CA ALA A 295 -6.58 17.78 15.16
C ALA A 295 -6.17 16.29 15.06
N VAL A 296 -5.10 15.88 15.74
CA VAL A 296 -4.70 14.46 15.85
C VAL A 296 -5.82 13.65 16.49
N ARG A 297 -6.39 14.11 17.61
CA ARG A 297 -7.51 13.43 18.28
C ARG A 297 -8.73 13.28 17.36
N GLY A 298 -9.10 14.35 16.64
CA GLY A 298 -10.20 14.29 15.68
C GLY A 298 -9.93 13.31 14.54
N ALA A 299 -8.69 13.19 14.09
CA ALA A 299 -8.29 12.19 13.09
C ALA A 299 -8.31 10.76 13.65
N GLU A 300 -7.91 10.54 14.91
CA GLU A 300 -8.03 9.25 15.61
C GLU A 300 -9.49 8.81 15.75
N GLU A 301 -10.37 9.73 16.16
CA GLU A 301 -11.82 9.50 16.21
C GLU A 301 -12.39 9.16 14.81
N GLY A 302 -11.91 9.85 13.76
CA GLY A 302 -12.26 9.56 12.38
C GLY A 302 -11.82 8.16 11.92
N VAL A 303 -10.61 7.72 12.27
CA VAL A 303 -10.13 6.36 12.01
C VAL A 303 -11.00 5.34 12.73
N SER A 304 -11.28 5.54 14.02
CA SER A 304 -12.15 4.63 14.80
C SER A 304 -13.56 4.51 14.20
N GLY A 305 -14.14 5.63 13.76
CA GLY A 305 -15.43 5.63 13.07
C GLY A 305 -15.41 4.87 11.74
N ALA A 306 -14.34 5.04 10.95
CA ALA A 306 -14.16 4.32 9.69
C ALA A 306 -13.92 2.81 9.91
N GLU A 307 -13.18 2.42 10.95
CA GLU A 307 -12.98 1.01 11.34
C GLU A 307 -14.31 0.34 11.67
N ALA A 308 -15.14 0.97 12.50
CA ALA A 308 -16.47 0.45 12.83
C ALA A 308 -17.38 0.34 11.59
N SER A 309 -17.26 1.28 10.64
CA SER A 309 -18.01 1.20 9.38
C SER A 309 -17.53 0.05 8.49
N HIS A 310 -16.22 -0.14 8.40
CA HIS A 310 -15.61 -1.24 7.66
C HIS A 310 -16.00 -2.61 8.24
N GLU A 311 -15.97 -2.76 9.57
CA GLU A 311 -16.39 -3.99 10.25
C GLU A 311 -17.87 -4.33 9.99
N ARG A 312 -18.75 -3.32 10.02
CA ARG A 312 -20.17 -3.50 9.66
C ARG A 312 -20.34 -3.94 8.21
N ALA A 313 -19.65 -3.30 7.26
CA ALA A 313 -19.73 -3.65 5.85
C ALA A 313 -19.17 -5.07 5.56
N GLN A 314 -18.06 -5.44 6.21
CA GLN A 314 -17.49 -6.79 6.15
C GLN A 314 -18.47 -7.84 6.70
N SER A 315 -19.13 -7.54 7.83
CA SER A 315 -20.16 -8.42 8.40
C SER A 315 -21.35 -8.62 7.45
N GLN A 316 -21.79 -7.56 6.77
CA GLN A 316 -22.86 -7.65 5.76
C GLN A 316 -22.44 -8.48 4.54
N LEU A 317 -21.24 -8.26 4.03
CA LEU A 317 -20.69 -9.05 2.91
C LEU A 317 -20.62 -10.54 3.25
N LYS A 318 -20.13 -10.86 4.45
CA LYS A 318 -20.10 -12.23 4.96
C LYS A 318 -21.50 -12.86 4.99
N CYS A 319 -22.49 -12.18 5.57
CA CYS A 319 -23.86 -12.67 5.62
C CYS A 319 -24.45 -12.89 4.21
N ALA A 320 -24.25 -11.93 3.30
CA ALA A 320 -24.71 -12.04 1.91
C ALA A 320 -24.10 -13.27 1.21
N ARG A 321 -22.80 -13.53 1.43
CA ARG A 321 -22.12 -14.68 0.84
C ARG A 321 -22.56 -16.02 1.42
N MET A 322 -22.78 -16.09 2.72
CA MET A 322 -23.31 -17.30 3.35
C MET A 322 -24.70 -17.65 2.80
N GLU A 323 -25.54 -16.64 2.56
CA GLU A 323 -26.85 -16.85 1.94
C GLU A 323 -26.72 -17.29 0.48
N LEU A 324 -25.80 -16.70 -0.30
CA LEU A 324 -25.53 -17.14 -1.67
C LEU A 324 -25.11 -18.62 -1.72
N GLU A 325 -24.15 -19.03 -0.90
CA GLU A 325 -23.71 -20.43 -0.81
C GLU A 325 -24.85 -21.38 -0.44
N LYS A 326 -25.73 -20.95 0.48
CA LYS A 326 -26.93 -21.71 0.81
C LYS A 326 -27.85 -21.89 -0.40
N ARG A 327 -28.07 -20.83 -1.20
CA ARG A 327 -28.93 -20.90 -2.40
C ARG A 327 -28.32 -21.76 -3.51
N ILE A 328 -27.00 -21.68 -3.70
CA ILE A 328 -26.28 -22.57 -4.61
C ILE A 328 -26.47 -24.02 -4.20
N HIS A 329 -26.34 -24.33 -2.91
CA HIS A 329 -26.56 -25.68 -2.42
C HIS A 329 -28.01 -26.18 -2.60
N GLU A 330 -29.01 -25.32 -2.34
CA GLU A 330 -30.42 -25.64 -2.60
C GLU A 330 -30.69 -25.93 -4.09
N TYR A 331 -30.05 -25.16 -4.98
CA TYR A 331 -30.10 -25.40 -6.42
C TYR A 331 -29.42 -26.72 -6.82
N ASP A 332 -28.23 -27.00 -6.31
CA ASP A 332 -27.50 -28.24 -6.58
C ASP A 332 -28.33 -29.47 -6.17
N ILE A 333 -28.98 -29.43 -5.00
CA ILE A 333 -29.91 -30.49 -4.57
C ILE A 333 -31.07 -30.66 -5.58
N CYS A 334 -31.64 -29.56 -6.08
CA CYS A 334 -32.72 -29.64 -7.06
C CYS A 334 -32.27 -30.34 -8.36
N VAL A 335 -31.05 -30.05 -8.81
CA VAL A 335 -30.44 -30.67 -9.99
C VAL A 335 -30.12 -32.15 -9.74
N GLU A 336 -29.47 -32.48 -8.63
CA GLU A 336 -29.09 -33.85 -8.27
C GLU A 336 -30.30 -34.77 -8.10
N GLU A 337 -31.34 -34.29 -7.42
CA GLU A 337 -32.58 -35.06 -7.18
C GLU A 337 -33.54 -35.04 -8.36
N ARG A 338 -33.19 -34.39 -9.49
CA ARG A 338 -34.02 -34.25 -10.70
C ARG A 338 -35.42 -33.70 -10.39
N LYS A 339 -35.48 -32.63 -9.59
CA LYS A 339 -36.74 -31.94 -9.26
C LYS A 339 -37.40 -31.35 -10.53
N PRO A 340 -38.71 -31.06 -10.49
CA PRO A 340 -39.42 -30.46 -11.62
C PRO A 340 -38.76 -29.16 -12.10
N GLU A 341 -38.71 -28.93 -13.42
CA GLU A 341 -38.04 -27.77 -14.04
C GLU A 341 -38.46 -26.43 -13.43
N GLY A 342 -39.75 -26.25 -13.10
CA GLY A 342 -40.24 -25.03 -12.47
C GLY A 342 -39.65 -24.77 -11.07
N LEU A 343 -39.37 -25.82 -10.28
CA LEU A 343 -38.74 -25.67 -8.97
C LEU A 343 -37.26 -25.35 -9.12
N THR A 344 -36.58 -26.03 -10.05
CA THR A 344 -35.16 -25.79 -10.35
C THR A 344 -34.94 -24.37 -10.87
N GLN A 345 -35.85 -23.85 -11.71
CA GLN A 345 -35.78 -22.47 -12.18
C GLN A 345 -35.97 -21.45 -11.05
N VAL A 346 -36.93 -21.68 -10.14
CA VAL A 346 -37.11 -20.80 -8.97
C VAL A 346 -35.86 -20.81 -8.07
N ALA A 347 -35.22 -21.96 -7.87
CA ALA A 347 -33.97 -22.04 -7.12
C ALA A 347 -32.84 -21.25 -7.81
N LEU A 348 -32.72 -21.35 -9.14
CA LEU A 348 -31.75 -20.59 -9.92
C LEU A 348 -32.00 -19.07 -9.85
N ASP A 349 -33.26 -18.65 -9.94
CA ASP A 349 -33.63 -17.23 -9.81
C ASP A 349 -33.28 -16.68 -8.40
N GLN A 350 -33.40 -17.51 -7.36
CA GLN A 350 -32.95 -17.15 -6.00
C GLN A 350 -31.42 -17.05 -5.88
N VAL A 351 -30.67 -17.88 -6.60
CA VAL A 351 -29.20 -17.75 -6.69
C VAL A 351 -28.84 -16.41 -7.32
N HIS A 352 -29.40 -16.07 -8.48
CA HIS A 352 -29.12 -14.79 -9.13
C HIS A 352 -29.52 -13.58 -8.26
N ALA A 353 -30.63 -13.66 -7.53
CA ALA A 353 -31.03 -12.63 -6.58
C ALA A 353 -30.01 -12.48 -5.44
N ALA A 354 -29.50 -13.59 -4.89
CA ALA A 354 -28.47 -13.56 -3.86
C ALA A 354 -27.12 -13.06 -4.38
N GLU A 355 -26.76 -13.38 -5.64
CA GLU A 355 -25.56 -12.84 -6.30
C GLU A 355 -25.60 -11.31 -6.41
N ALA A 356 -26.77 -10.74 -6.75
CA ALA A 356 -26.95 -9.30 -6.80
C ALA A 356 -26.71 -8.63 -5.42
N VAL A 357 -27.22 -9.24 -4.35
CA VAL A 357 -26.99 -8.77 -2.97
C VAL A 357 -25.52 -8.86 -2.58
N VAL A 358 -24.82 -9.94 -2.95
CA VAL A 358 -23.37 -10.07 -2.73
C VAL A 358 -22.59 -9.00 -3.49
N ALA A 359 -22.98 -8.69 -4.73
CA ALA A 359 -22.33 -7.64 -5.53
C ALA A 359 -22.47 -6.27 -4.87
N GLU A 360 -23.66 -5.93 -4.37
CA GLU A 360 -23.92 -4.68 -3.63
C GLU A 360 -23.11 -4.63 -2.31
N ALA A 361 -23.16 -5.69 -1.50
CA ALA A 361 -22.42 -5.76 -0.25
C ALA A 361 -20.90 -5.68 -0.47
N ARG A 362 -20.40 -6.24 -1.57
CA ARG A 362 -18.98 -6.18 -1.95
C ARG A 362 -18.56 -4.78 -2.34
N ALA A 363 -19.39 -4.06 -3.09
CA ALA A 363 -19.15 -2.65 -3.42
C ALA A 363 -19.10 -1.79 -2.14
N HIS A 364 -20.07 -1.97 -1.23
CA HIS A 364 -20.09 -1.24 0.02
C HIS A 364 -18.88 -1.54 0.93
N ALA A 365 -18.45 -2.81 0.99
CA ALA A 365 -17.24 -3.21 1.72
C ALA A 365 -15.96 -2.61 1.12
N ALA A 366 -15.89 -2.45 -0.20
CA ALA A 366 -14.78 -1.77 -0.88
C ALA A 366 -14.76 -0.26 -0.57
N GLU A 367 -15.91 0.41 -0.66
CA GLU A 367 -16.05 1.83 -0.30
C GLU A 367 -15.65 2.09 1.17
N ALA A 368 -16.13 1.26 2.08
CA ALA A 368 -15.79 1.36 3.50
C ALA A 368 -14.30 1.12 3.77
N ALA A 369 -13.66 0.23 3.00
CA ALA A 369 -12.22 0.07 3.02
C ALA A 369 -11.52 1.36 2.56
N GLU A 370 -11.82 1.88 1.37
CA GLU A 370 -11.20 3.11 0.86
C GLU A 370 -11.34 4.29 1.84
N ALA A 371 -12.51 4.44 2.47
CA ALA A 371 -12.73 5.44 3.51
C ALA A 371 -11.80 5.26 4.73
N LEU A 372 -11.56 4.02 5.17
CA LEU A 372 -10.62 3.71 6.24
C LEU A 372 -9.16 4.03 5.85
N ASP A 373 -8.76 3.81 4.59
CA ASP A 373 -7.42 4.22 4.13
C ASP A 373 -7.27 5.74 4.12
N ALA A 374 -8.28 6.44 3.61
CA ALA A 374 -8.30 7.90 3.61
C ALA A 374 -8.19 8.47 5.04
N ALA A 375 -8.93 7.90 5.99
CA ALA A 375 -8.88 8.31 7.40
C ALA A 375 -7.50 8.06 8.03
N ARG A 376 -6.89 6.88 7.79
CA ARG A 376 -5.54 6.57 8.30
C ARG A 376 -4.45 7.44 7.67
N LEU A 377 -4.58 7.74 6.37
CA LEU A 377 -3.68 8.66 5.69
C LEU A 377 -3.80 10.09 6.25
N ALA A 378 -5.01 10.55 6.54
CA ALA A 378 -5.25 11.84 7.18
C ALA A 378 -4.63 11.89 8.59
N LEU A 379 -4.80 10.85 9.40
CA LEU A 379 -4.15 10.74 10.72
C LEU A 379 -2.62 10.80 10.60
N ARG A 380 -2.03 10.06 9.66
CA ARG A 380 -0.58 10.10 9.43
C ARG A 380 -0.11 11.49 9.04
N ARG A 381 -0.84 12.19 8.16
CA ARG A 381 -0.54 13.58 7.80
C ARG A 381 -0.58 14.50 9.02
N GLN A 382 -1.61 14.40 9.86
CA GLN A 382 -1.71 15.20 11.08
C GLN A 382 -0.58 14.88 12.08
N GLN A 383 -0.17 13.62 12.18
CA GLN A 383 0.97 13.20 13.00
C GLN A 383 2.30 13.70 12.43
N GLN A 384 2.48 13.65 11.11
CA GLN A 384 3.65 14.21 10.43
C GLN A 384 3.71 15.73 10.56
N GLU A 385 2.59 16.45 10.39
CA GLU A 385 2.50 17.89 10.63
C GLU A 385 2.80 18.25 12.10
N ALA A 386 2.41 17.38 13.04
CA ALA A 386 2.81 17.51 14.43
C ALA A 386 4.29 17.17 14.67
N ALA A 387 4.88 16.30 13.85
CA ALA A 387 6.26 15.83 13.95
C ALA A 387 7.27 16.66 13.15
N ALA A 388 6.85 17.44 12.13
CA ALA A 388 7.68 18.19 11.18
C ALA A 388 8.48 19.37 11.81
N ALA A 389 8.65 19.38 13.13
CA ALA A 389 9.81 19.97 13.80
C ALA A 389 11.04 19.03 13.84
N GLY A 390 10.96 17.86 13.18
CA GLY A 390 12.07 16.95 12.90
C GLY A 390 11.84 16.28 11.55
N ASP A 391 12.89 16.22 10.74
CA ASP A 391 12.89 15.73 9.37
C ASP A 391 12.16 14.38 9.22
N GLY A 392 11.24 14.32 8.25
CA GLY A 392 10.52 13.10 7.89
C GLY A 392 10.60 12.83 6.39
N GLU A 393 11.45 11.86 6.01
CA GLU A 393 11.22 11.05 4.82
C GLU A 393 10.16 9.99 5.16
N ASP A 394 9.12 9.86 4.34
CA ASP A 394 8.27 8.67 4.34
C ASP A 394 8.11 8.14 2.92
N GLY A 395 8.75 6.99 2.68
CA GLY A 395 8.43 6.10 1.57
C GLY A 395 7.26 5.20 1.97
N GLU A 396 6.27 5.09 1.09
CA GLU A 396 5.14 4.17 1.22
C GLU A 396 5.66 2.74 1.48
N ALA A 397 5.38 2.20 2.67
CA ALA A 397 5.80 0.84 3.02
C ALA A 397 5.17 -0.12 1.99
N PRO A 398 5.97 -0.98 1.32
CA PRO A 398 5.44 -1.87 0.31
C PRO A 398 4.38 -2.80 0.92
N PRO A 399 3.34 -3.18 0.15
CA PRO A 399 2.30 -4.06 0.65
C PRO A 399 2.91 -5.35 1.25
N PRO A 400 2.29 -5.90 2.31
CA PRO A 400 2.85 -7.06 3.01
C PRO A 400 2.93 -8.29 2.10
N GLY A 401 3.96 -9.10 2.32
CA GLY A 401 4.18 -10.37 1.62
C GLY A 401 5.09 -10.29 0.39
N VAL A 402 5.56 -11.47 -0.01
CA VAL A 402 6.46 -11.63 -1.17
C VAL A 402 5.63 -11.59 -2.45
N PRO A 403 5.92 -10.69 -3.41
CA PRO A 403 5.22 -10.67 -4.68
C PRO A 403 5.54 -11.92 -5.51
N VAL A 404 4.52 -12.63 -5.96
CA VAL A 404 4.62 -13.85 -6.76
C VAL A 404 3.75 -13.70 -8.01
N ALA A 405 4.33 -13.88 -9.19
CA ALA A 405 3.56 -13.97 -10.42
C ALA A 405 2.71 -15.25 -10.43
N ILE A 406 1.46 -15.19 -10.91
CA ILE A 406 0.56 -16.36 -10.94
C ILE A 406 1.20 -17.59 -11.61
N LYS A 407 2.00 -17.38 -12.67
CA LYS A 407 2.73 -18.44 -13.40
C LYS A 407 3.78 -19.15 -12.54
N ALA A 408 4.34 -18.45 -11.55
CA ALA A 408 5.34 -18.98 -10.62
C ALA A 408 4.71 -19.54 -9.34
N LEU A 409 3.38 -19.40 -9.16
CA LEU A 409 2.71 -19.80 -7.93
C LEU A 409 2.88 -21.30 -7.65
N HIS A 410 2.83 -22.15 -8.68
CA HIS A 410 3.09 -23.59 -8.53
C HIS A 410 4.49 -23.88 -7.94
N ASP A 411 5.52 -23.24 -8.49
CA ASP A 411 6.90 -23.48 -8.09
C ASP A 411 7.20 -22.94 -6.69
N VAL A 412 6.61 -21.80 -6.31
CA VAL A 412 6.80 -21.20 -4.98
C VAL A 412 5.95 -21.91 -3.92
N LEU A 413 4.67 -22.18 -4.19
CA LEU A 413 3.73 -22.70 -3.20
C LEU A 413 3.80 -24.23 -3.05
N VAL A 414 3.89 -24.96 -4.15
CA VAL A 414 3.80 -26.43 -4.16
C VAL A 414 5.18 -27.09 -4.09
N ARG A 415 6.16 -26.54 -4.82
CA ARG A 415 7.53 -27.09 -4.85
C ARG A 415 8.48 -26.44 -3.84
N ASP A 416 8.06 -25.33 -3.22
CA ASP A 416 8.91 -24.49 -2.35
C ASP A 416 10.30 -24.24 -2.95
N VAL A 417 10.33 -23.82 -4.23
CA VAL A 417 11.59 -23.52 -4.92
C VAL A 417 12.31 -22.39 -4.18
N GLY A 418 13.47 -22.70 -3.61
CA GLY A 418 14.24 -21.80 -2.75
C GLY A 418 14.08 -22.04 -1.25
N GLY A 419 13.19 -22.95 -0.83
CA GLY A 419 13.02 -23.39 0.55
C GLY A 419 12.55 -22.30 1.51
N LEU A 420 11.92 -21.24 1.00
CA LEU A 420 11.58 -20.04 1.78
C LEU A 420 10.40 -20.31 2.72
N ILE A 421 9.42 -21.10 2.27
CA ILE A 421 8.27 -21.47 3.11
C ILE A 421 8.74 -22.38 4.24
N ALA A 422 9.52 -23.42 3.92
CA ALA A 422 10.10 -24.30 4.91
C ALA A 422 11.01 -23.55 5.91
N ALA A 423 11.88 -22.66 5.42
CA ALA A 423 12.76 -21.85 6.28
C ALA A 423 12.00 -20.89 7.19
N SER A 424 10.83 -20.39 6.77
CA SER A 424 9.99 -19.52 7.58
C SER A 424 9.39 -20.22 8.81
N GLY A 425 9.27 -21.55 8.76
CA GLY A 425 8.58 -22.32 9.79
C GLY A 425 7.07 -22.03 9.87
N ARG A 426 6.48 -21.29 8.94
CA ARG A 426 5.06 -20.95 8.88
C ARG A 426 4.38 -21.64 7.71
N TRP A 427 3.05 -21.69 7.74
CA TRP A 427 2.24 -22.15 6.62
C TRP A 427 2.00 -21.00 5.63
N PRO A 428 1.88 -21.26 4.32
CA PRO A 428 1.66 -20.20 3.34
C PRO A 428 0.25 -19.60 3.40
N LEU A 429 0.19 -18.28 3.30
CA LEU A 429 -1.01 -17.48 3.04
C LEU A 429 -0.90 -16.89 1.64
N VAL A 430 -1.85 -17.21 0.77
CA VAL A 430 -1.93 -16.66 -0.59
C VAL A 430 -2.94 -15.52 -0.60
N LEU A 431 -2.46 -14.31 -0.86
CA LEU A 431 -3.27 -13.12 -1.08
C LEU A 431 -3.46 -12.92 -2.58
N ASP A 432 -4.70 -13.05 -3.06
CA ASP A 432 -5.01 -12.90 -4.47
C ASP A 432 -6.35 -12.19 -4.69
N SER A 433 -6.29 -10.88 -4.93
CA SER A 433 -7.48 -10.07 -5.26
C SER A 433 -8.07 -10.37 -6.64
N SER A 434 -7.34 -11.08 -7.52
CA SER A 434 -7.81 -11.42 -8.87
C SER A 434 -8.68 -12.68 -8.91
N GLY A 435 -8.59 -13.54 -7.88
CA GLY A 435 -9.27 -14.83 -7.81
C GLY A 435 -8.66 -15.93 -8.68
N GLN A 436 -7.59 -15.67 -9.44
CA GLN A 436 -6.93 -16.65 -10.29
C GLN A 436 -6.27 -17.78 -9.50
N ALA A 437 -5.75 -17.52 -8.31
CA ALA A 437 -5.16 -18.51 -7.42
C ALA A 437 -6.21 -19.50 -6.89
N SER A 438 -7.43 -19.04 -6.64
CA SER A 438 -8.56 -19.91 -6.27
C SER A 438 -8.83 -20.92 -7.40
N VAL A 439 -9.01 -20.42 -8.62
CA VAL A 439 -9.22 -21.26 -9.80
C VAL A 439 -8.05 -22.22 -10.00
N PHE A 440 -6.81 -21.70 -9.96
CA PHE A 440 -5.61 -22.49 -10.10
C PHE A 440 -5.56 -23.65 -9.11
N LEU A 441 -5.76 -23.39 -7.81
CA LEU A 441 -5.66 -24.40 -6.74
C LEU A 441 -6.79 -25.43 -6.79
N ARG A 442 -8.00 -25.06 -7.25
CA ARG A 442 -9.11 -26.02 -7.45
C ARG A 442 -8.80 -27.06 -8.53
N TYR A 443 -8.04 -26.67 -9.56
CA TYR A 443 -7.62 -27.57 -10.64
C TYR A 443 -6.24 -28.22 -10.39
N GLN A 444 -5.60 -27.93 -9.25
CA GLN A 444 -4.43 -28.68 -8.77
C GLN A 444 -4.86 -29.87 -7.92
N ASP A 445 -3.93 -30.80 -7.68
CA ASP A 445 -4.14 -31.95 -6.81
C ASP A 445 -4.13 -31.57 -5.32
N THR A 446 -5.14 -30.81 -4.89
CA THR A 446 -5.30 -30.29 -3.52
C THR A 446 -6.61 -30.74 -2.89
N ASN A 447 -6.64 -30.79 -1.55
CA ASN A 447 -7.89 -30.91 -0.82
C ASN A 447 -8.44 -29.51 -0.54
N TYR A 448 -9.43 -29.12 -1.33
CA TYR A 448 -9.97 -27.77 -1.30
C TYR A 448 -11.18 -27.64 -0.37
N VAL A 449 -11.12 -26.70 0.56
CA VAL A 449 -12.18 -26.39 1.53
C VAL A 449 -12.57 -24.93 1.35
N ASN A 450 -13.82 -24.69 0.94
CA ASN A 450 -14.41 -23.37 0.89
C ASN A 450 -14.98 -23.05 2.27
N ALA A 451 -14.45 -22.03 2.95
CA ALA A 451 -14.82 -21.70 4.32
C ALA A 451 -16.26 -21.16 4.46
N LEU A 452 -16.86 -20.66 3.36
CA LEU A 452 -18.24 -20.20 3.34
C LEU A 452 -19.25 -21.33 3.10
N SER A 453 -18.78 -22.47 2.56
CA SER A 453 -19.63 -23.62 2.33
C SER A 453 -19.88 -24.38 3.64
N SER A 454 -21.13 -24.35 4.11
CA SER A 454 -21.56 -25.12 5.28
C SER A 454 -21.33 -26.63 5.11
N ALA A 455 -21.43 -27.13 3.88
CA ALA A 455 -21.16 -28.53 3.55
C ALA A 455 -19.67 -28.88 3.68
N HIS A 456 -18.76 -28.00 3.22
CA HIS A 456 -17.32 -28.22 3.34
C HIS A 456 -16.85 -28.08 4.80
N MET A 457 -17.42 -27.12 5.54
CA MET A 457 -17.09 -26.85 6.94
C MET A 457 -17.85 -27.75 7.93
N ALA A 458 -18.70 -28.66 7.46
CA ALA A 458 -19.32 -29.67 8.30
C ALA A 458 -18.24 -30.56 8.94
N PRO A 459 -18.31 -30.86 10.26
CA PRO A 459 -17.20 -31.53 10.95
C PRO A 459 -16.72 -32.84 10.30
N PRO A 460 -17.59 -33.75 9.83
CA PRO A 460 -17.14 -34.98 9.17
C PRO A 460 -16.42 -34.73 7.83
N ARG A 461 -16.88 -33.74 7.05
CA ARG A 461 -16.28 -33.36 5.76
C ARG A 461 -14.92 -32.69 5.96
N LEU A 462 -14.84 -31.69 6.85
CA LEU A 462 -13.59 -31.00 7.18
C LEU A 462 -12.54 -31.99 7.72
N ARG A 463 -12.94 -32.88 8.64
CA ARG A 463 -12.11 -33.97 9.17
C ARG A 463 -11.56 -34.87 8.07
N ARG A 464 -12.42 -35.35 7.16
CA ARG A 464 -12.02 -36.22 6.05
C ARG A 464 -11.10 -35.50 5.05
N SER A 465 -11.35 -34.24 4.74
CA SER A 465 -10.46 -33.44 3.87
C SER A 465 -9.06 -33.30 4.46
N LEU A 466 -8.96 -33.06 5.78
CA LEU A 466 -7.68 -33.02 6.49
C LEU A 466 -6.98 -34.38 6.50
N LEU A 467 -7.68 -35.47 6.83
CA LEU A 467 -7.13 -36.82 6.79
C LEU A 467 -6.64 -37.23 5.40
N GLY A 468 -7.41 -36.89 4.35
CA GLY A 468 -7.00 -37.10 2.97
C GLY A 468 -5.71 -36.35 2.65
N GLY A 469 -5.56 -35.12 3.14
CA GLY A 469 -4.34 -34.32 2.95
C GLY A 469 -3.13 -34.98 3.58
N LEU A 470 -3.29 -35.39 4.85
CA LEU A 470 -2.24 -36.05 5.63
C LEU A 470 -1.81 -37.39 5.02
N ARG A 471 -2.78 -38.23 4.62
CA ARG A 471 -2.52 -39.57 4.06
C ARG A 471 -1.77 -39.52 2.74
N TYR A 472 -2.15 -38.59 1.86
CA TYR A 472 -1.56 -38.48 0.53
C TYR A 472 -0.41 -37.48 0.45
N GLY A 473 -0.17 -36.70 1.50
CA GLY A 473 0.82 -35.61 1.50
C GLY A 473 0.42 -34.46 0.59
N LYS A 474 -0.89 -34.24 0.41
CA LYS A 474 -1.45 -33.22 -0.47
C LYS A 474 -1.74 -31.94 0.30
N PRO A 475 -1.67 -30.76 -0.34
CA PRO A 475 -2.05 -29.52 0.31
C PRO A 475 -3.53 -29.53 0.72
N LEU A 476 -3.83 -29.13 1.95
CA LEU A 476 -5.16 -28.72 2.38
C LEU A 476 -5.28 -27.20 2.15
N VAL A 477 -6.14 -26.79 1.23
CA VAL A 477 -6.40 -25.39 0.91
C VAL A 477 -7.67 -24.95 1.63
N LEU A 478 -7.55 -23.97 2.53
CA LEU A 478 -8.69 -23.30 3.16
C LEU A 478 -8.90 -21.94 2.49
N ASP A 479 -9.96 -21.83 1.70
CA ASP A 479 -10.31 -20.61 0.99
C ASP A 479 -11.30 -19.77 1.81
N LEU A 480 -10.81 -18.63 2.33
CA LEU A 480 -11.60 -17.63 3.06
C LEU A 480 -12.33 -16.67 2.12
N GLN A 481 -12.00 -16.71 0.83
CA GLN A 481 -12.48 -15.79 -0.19
C GLN A 481 -12.28 -14.31 0.20
N ASP A 482 -13.25 -13.41 -0.05
CA ASP A 482 -13.09 -11.96 0.16
C ASP A 482 -13.60 -11.44 1.52
N CYS A 483 -13.94 -12.34 2.43
CA CYS A 483 -14.49 -12.02 3.74
C CYS A 483 -13.46 -12.27 4.85
N ASP A 484 -13.53 -11.48 5.93
CA ASP A 484 -12.83 -11.84 7.16
C ASP A 484 -13.57 -12.98 7.89
N LEU A 485 -13.07 -14.20 7.69
CA LEU A 485 -13.55 -15.42 8.36
C LEU A 485 -12.54 -15.96 9.37
N TRP A 486 -11.37 -15.31 9.48
CA TRP A 486 -10.29 -15.82 10.31
C TRP A 486 -10.66 -15.93 11.80
N PRO A 487 -11.39 -14.96 12.41
CA PRO A 487 -11.81 -15.05 13.81
C PRO A 487 -12.68 -16.27 14.14
N GLU A 488 -13.44 -16.79 13.18
CA GLU A 488 -14.34 -17.93 13.37
C GLU A 488 -13.69 -19.29 13.09
N MET A 489 -12.56 -19.32 12.38
CA MET A 489 -11.88 -20.58 12.04
C MET A 489 -11.50 -21.42 13.27
N PRO A 490 -10.99 -20.87 14.39
CA PRO A 490 -10.72 -21.66 15.59
C PRO A 490 -11.96 -22.45 16.06
N ALA A 491 -13.10 -21.76 16.21
CA ALA A 491 -14.34 -22.38 16.64
C ALA A 491 -14.85 -23.43 15.63
N ALA A 492 -14.70 -23.17 14.33
CA ALA A 492 -15.10 -24.12 13.29
C ALA A 492 -14.29 -25.42 13.34
N PHE A 493 -12.97 -25.33 13.54
CA PHE A 493 -12.09 -26.49 13.69
C PHE A 493 -12.29 -27.21 15.05
N ASP A 494 -12.62 -26.47 16.11
CA ASP A 494 -12.92 -27.05 17.43
C ASP A 494 -14.15 -27.96 17.43
N ARG A 495 -15.09 -27.76 16.51
CA ARG A 495 -16.24 -28.68 16.30
C ARG A 495 -15.81 -30.05 15.79
N VAL A 496 -14.63 -30.18 15.17
CA VAL A 496 -14.03 -31.47 14.81
C VAL A 496 -13.30 -32.03 16.02
N GLN A 497 -12.40 -31.24 16.59
CA GLN A 497 -11.62 -31.57 17.76
C GLN A 497 -11.09 -30.28 18.42
N PRO A 498 -11.19 -30.13 19.75
CA PRO A 498 -10.67 -28.95 20.44
C PRO A 498 -9.18 -28.71 20.18
N GLY A 499 -8.82 -27.46 19.85
CA GLY A 499 -7.45 -27.04 19.58
C GLY A 499 -6.90 -27.48 18.22
N LEU A 500 -7.73 -28.02 17.32
CA LEU A 500 -7.27 -28.61 16.06
C LEU A 500 -6.55 -27.61 15.16
N LEU A 501 -7.08 -26.39 15.01
CA LEU A 501 -6.44 -25.37 14.16
C LEU A 501 -5.10 -24.94 14.73
N ALA A 502 -5.00 -24.75 16.06
CA ALA A 502 -3.74 -24.41 16.71
C ALA A 502 -2.70 -25.53 16.51
N ALA A 503 -3.11 -26.79 16.69
CA ALA A 503 -2.25 -27.96 16.48
C ALA A 503 -1.82 -28.15 15.02
N LEU A 504 -2.64 -27.68 14.07
CA LEU A 504 -2.30 -27.66 12.66
C LEU A 504 -1.28 -26.55 12.36
N LEU A 505 -1.52 -25.34 12.87
CA LEU A 505 -0.67 -24.16 12.65
C LEU A 505 0.74 -24.33 13.21
N ASP A 506 0.87 -24.89 14.42
CA ASP A 506 2.17 -25.16 15.05
C ASP A 506 2.82 -26.49 14.59
N ARG A 507 2.17 -27.20 13.66
CA ARG A 507 2.56 -28.52 13.12
C ARG A 507 2.61 -29.65 14.15
N SER A 508 2.14 -29.41 15.38
CA SER A 508 2.14 -30.40 16.46
C SER A 508 1.28 -31.62 16.12
N LEU A 509 0.22 -31.44 15.32
CA LEU A 509 -0.64 -32.52 14.79
C LEU A 509 0.14 -33.59 14.01
N LEU A 510 1.21 -33.18 13.31
CA LEU A 510 2.06 -34.07 12.51
C LEU A 510 3.05 -34.87 13.38
N SER A 511 3.24 -34.48 14.64
CA SER A 511 4.22 -35.07 15.54
C SER A 511 3.59 -36.12 16.44
N GLY A 512 4.26 -37.27 16.59
CA GLY A 512 3.87 -38.32 17.54
C GLY A 512 2.51 -38.96 17.24
N GLU A 513 2.19 -39.13 15.95
CA GLU A 513 0.95 -39.76 15.48
C GLU A 513 -0.34 -39.11 15.99
N ARG A 514 -0.30 -37.85 16.44
CA ARG A 514 -1.48 -37.15 17.00
C ARG A 514 -2.64 -37.04 16.01
N TYR A 515 -2.37 -37.07 14.70
CA TYR A 515 -3.40 -37.13 13.67
C TYR A 515 -4.32 -38.37 13.77
N THR A 516 -3.88 -39.46 14.41
CA THR A 516 -4.71 -40.66 14.59
C THR A 516 -5.97 -40.40 15.40
N SER A 517 -5.97 -39.36 16.26
CA SER A 517 -7.15 -38.89 16.98
C SER A 517 -8.28 -38.39 16.09
N LEU A 518 -8.00 -38.12 14.81
CA LEU A 518 -8.99 -37.72 13.80
C LEU A 518 -9.62 -38.92 13.07
N ILE A 519 -9.02 -40.11 13.16
CA ILE A 519 -9.52 -41.32 12.49
C ILE A 519 -10.77 -41.80 13.24
N ARG A 520 -11.78 -42.20 12.49
CA ARG A 520 -13.02 -42.82 12.98
C ARG A 520 -13.13 -44.19 12.31
N PRO A 521 -12.65 -45.27 12.96
CA PRO A 521 -12.54 -46.59 12.33
C PRO A 521 -13.86 -47.13 11.75
N GLU A 522 -14.99 -46.79 12.37
CA GLU A 522 -16.32 -47.21 11.95
C GLU A 522 -16.84 -46.44 10.71
N GLU A 523 -16.28 -45.27 10.40
CA GLU A 523 -16.77 -44.37 9.34
C GLU A 523 -15.82 -44.27 8.13
N ASP A 524 -14.51 -44.38 8.36
CA ASP A 524 -13.49 -44.02 7.37
C ASP A 524 -13.06 -45.19 6.48
N GLY A 525 -13.27 -46.43 6.93
CA GLY A 525 -12.82 -47.64 6.25
C GLY A 525 -11.32 -47.90 6.34
N ASP A 526 -10.91 -49.10 5.94
CA ASP A 526 -9.54 -49.65 6.08
C ASP A 526 -8.44 -48.79 5.42
N GLU A 527 -8.86 -47.90 4.52
CA GLU A 527 -7.95 -47.03 3.79
C GLU A 527 -7.36 -45.90 4.65
N TYR A 528 -7.98 -45.56 5.78
CA TYR A 528 -7.48 -44.59 6.75
C TYR A 528 -6.93 -45.24 8.03
N GLU A 529 -6.58 -46.53 8.00
CA GLU A 529 -5.83 -47.13 9.09
C GLU A 529 -4.50 -46.38 9.35
N PRO A 530 -4.03 -46.28 10.60
CA PRO A 530 -2.76 -45.63 10.92
C PRO A 530 -1.57 -46.14 10.09
N SER A 531 -1.58 -47.42 9.71
CA SER A 531 -0.58 -48.08 8.85
C SER A 531 -0.47 -47.47 7.45
N ARG A 532 -1.51 -46.77 6.98
CA ARG A 532 -1.60 -46.17 5.63
C ARG A 532 -1.02 -44.76 5.56
N PHE A 533 -0.55 -44.20 6.67
CA PHE A 533 0.10 -42.89 6.74
C PHE A 533 1.61 -43.06 6.78
N SER A 534 2.31 -42.58 5.75
CA SER A 534 3.77 -42.64 5.70
C SER A 534 4.40 -41.33 6.16
N GLU A 535 5.52 -41.44 6.88
CA GLU A 535 6.23 -40.27 7.40
C GLU A 535 6.66 -39.30 6.28
N GLY A 536 7.09 -39.84 5.13
CA GLY A 536 7.44 -39.02 3.96
C GLY A 536 6.27 -38.18 3.43
N ARG A 537 5.05 -38.71 3.45
CA ARG A 537 3.85 -37.96 3.00
C ARG A 537 3.38 -36.96 4.05
N LEU A 538 3.45 -37.33 5.33
CA LEU A 538 3.16 -36.40 6.43
C LEU A 538 4.10 -35.18 6.41
N ARG A 539 5.37 -35.37 6.03
CA ARG A 539 6.33 -34.26 5.83
C ARG A 539 6.02 -33.41 4.60
N ALA A 540 5.43 -34.00 3.56
CA ALA A 540 5.06 -33.30 2.32
C ALA A 540 3.74 -32.53 2.44
N PHE A 541 2.90 -32.87 3.42
CA PHE A 541 1.64 -32.18 3.68
C PHE A 541 1.86 -30.67 3.89
N SER A 542 0.97 -29.87 3.29
CA SER A 542 0.95 -28.42 3.44
C SER A 542 -0.43 -27.91 3.79
N PHE A 543 -0.52 -26.98 4.73
CA PHE A 543 -1.75 -26.23 5.00
C PHE A 543 -1.64 -24.87 4.34
N VAL A 544 -2.54 -24.54 3.42
CA VAL A 544 -2.54 -23.30 2.66
C VAL A 544 -3.82 -22.53 2.98
N VAL A 545 -3.70 -21.25 3.31
CA VAL A 545 -4.86 -20.37 3.41
C VAL A 545 -4.89 -19.45 2.19
N LEU A 546 -6.06 -19.33 1.57
CA LEU A 546 -6.29 -18.44 0.44
C LEU A 546 -7.24 -17.32 0.89
N CYS A 547 -6.91 -16.08 0.53
CA CYS A 547 -7.70 -14.90 0.85
C CYS A 547 -7.67 -13.94 -0.35
N SER A 548 -8.85 -13.52 -0.81
CA SER A 548 -9.02 -12.50 -1.86
C SER A 548 -9.51 -11.16 -1.31
N ALA A 549 -9.66 -11.05 0.01
CA ALA A 549 -10.02 -9.79 0.67
C ALA A 549 -8.95 -8.72 0.41
N ALA A 550 -9.38 -7.51 0.06
CA ALA A 550 -8.49 -6.38 -0.15
C ALA A 550 -7.68 -6.03 1.12
N ARG A 551 -8.23 -6.33 2.30
CA ARG A 551 -7.55 -6.25 3.59
C ARG A 551 -7.70 -7.56 4.35
N PRO A 552 -6.68 -8.43 4.32
CA PRO A 552 -6.67 -9.62 5.13
C PRO A 552 -6.55 -9.26 6.61
N ASN A 553 -7.09 -10.12 7.47
CA ASN A 553 -7.00 -9.95 8.91
C ASN A 553 -5.52 -9.83 9.37
N PRO A 554 -5.15 -8.84 10.20
CA PRO A 554 -3.76 -8.68 10.67
C PRO A 554 -3.21 -9.92 11.40
N ALA A 555 -4.04 -10.60 12.21
CA ALA A 555 -3.62 -11.81 12.90
C ALA A 555 -3.32 -12.96 11.92
N LEU A 556 -4.01 -13.00 10.78
CA LEU A 556 -3.74 -13.95 9.70
C LEU A 556 -2.40 -13.65 9.02
N LEU A 557 -2.10 -12.37 8.76
CA LEU A 557 -0.82 -11.93 8.19
C LEU A 557 0.37 -12.27 9.12
N GLU A 558 0.17 -12.14 10.43
CA GLU A 558 1.19 -12.44 11.44
C GLU A 558 1.42 -13.94 11.63
N ALA A 559 0.37 -14.77 11.53
CA ALA A 559 0.44 -16.20 11.77
C ALA A 559 1.08 -16.98 10.61
N MET A 560 1.07 -16.44 9.39
CA MET A 560 1.39 -17.19 8.17
C MET A 560 2.52 -16.56 7.35
N TYR A 561 3.02 -17.29 6.36
CA TYR A 561 4.00 -16.81 5.40
C TYR A 561 3.28 -16.21 4.18
N VAL A 562 3.33 -14.88 4.05
CA VAL A 562 2.48 -14.15 3.10
C VAL A 562 3.07 -14.14 1.69
N LEU A 563 2.34 -14.73 0.75
CA LEU A 563 2.58 -14.69 -0.69
C LEU A 563 1.51 -13.79 -1.33
N ARG A 564 1.92 -12.73 -2.02
CA ARG A 564 1.00 -11.83 -2.72
C ARG A 564 1.04 -12.11 -4.21
N VAL A 565 -0.09 -12.53 -4.77
CA VAL A 565 -0.21 -12.74 -6.21
C VAL A 565 -0.21 -11.40 -6.92
N VAL A 566 0.67 -11.26 -7.91
CA VAL A 566 0.74 -10.09 -8.78
C VAL A 566 0.44 -10.53 -10.20
N LEU A 567 -0.53 -9.87 -10.83
CA LEU A 567 -0.79 -10.05 -12.25
C LEU A 567 0.41 -9.46 -13.01
N SER A 568 1.20 -10.33 -13.64
CA SER A 568 2.25 -9.90 -14.57
C SER A 568 1.56 -9.17 -15.72
N GLY A 569 1.85 -7.88 -15.88
CA GLY A 569 1.36 -7.05 -16.97
C GLY A 569 1.79 -7.56 -18.34
#